data_AF-A0A1D1Z8L5-F1
#
_entry.id   AF-A0A1D1Z8L5-F1
#
_cell.length_a   1.000
_cell.length_b   1.000
_cell.length_c   1.000
_cell.angle_alpha   90.00
_cell.angle_beta   90.00
_cell.angle_gamma   90.00
#
_symmetry.space_group_name_H-M   'P 1'
#
loop_
_entity.id
_entity.type
_entity.pdbx_description
1 polymer ?
#
loop_
_entity_poly.entity_id
_entity_poly.type
_entity_poly.pdbx_seq_one_letter_code
_entity_poly.pdbx_strand_id
1 'polypeptide(L)'
;MMKNSGICITRHGCLYETKPAYVTDQPLFLNSAVRCTTKLAPHDLLHVLKQIEKELGRKEGIRYGPRPIDLDILFYGKLKIASDVLTVPHERIWERPFV
;
A
#
# COMPACT_ATOMS: atom_id res chain seq x y z
N MET A 1 13.76 -7.10 -3.69
CA MET A 1 13.07 -5.90 -4.20
C MET A 1 13.15 -4.74 -3.22
N MET A 2 12.31 -4.65 -2.18
CA MET A 2 12.24 -3.46 -1.30
C MET A 2 13.57 -3.01 -0.67
N LYS A 3 14.40 -3.95 -0.19
CA LYS A 3 15.72 -3.63 0.40
C LYS A 3 16.67 -2.95 -0.60
N ASN A 4 16.58 -3.31 -1.87
CA ASN A 4 17.38 -2.72 -2.95
C ASN A 4 16.78 -1.39 -3.45
N SER A 5 15.56 -1.05 -3.02
CA SER A 5 14.85 0.18 -3.38
C SER A 5 14.88 1.22 -2.26
N GLY A 6 15.82 1.12 -1.31
CA GLY A 6 15.94 2.09 -0.21
C GLY A 6 14.87 1.96 0.88
N ILE A 7 14.14 0.84 0.93
CA ILE A 7 13.11 0.55 1.94
C ILE A 7 13.61 -0.56 2.86
N CYS A 8 13.84 -0.25 4.13
CA CYS A 8 14.25 -1.22 5.14
C CYS A 8 13.05 -1.62 6.01
N ILE A 9 12.54 -2.85 5.82
CA ILE A 9 11.44 -3.37 6.63
C ILE A 9 11.95 -3.66 8.05
N THR A 10 11.28 -3.07 9.05
CA THR A 10 11.62 -3.24 10.48
C THR A 10 10.65 -4.17 11.20
N ARG A 11 9.40 -4.24 10.72
CA ARG A 11 8.36 -5.11 11.28
C ARG A 11 7.26 -5.33 10.25
N HIS A 12 6.57 -6.45 10.38
CA HIS A 12 5.36 -6.78 9.62
C HIS A 12 4.29 -7.25 10.61
N GLY A 13 3.02 -7.00 10.27
CA GLY A 13 1.87 -7.55 10.98
C GLY A 13 1.55 -8.97 10.51
N CYS A 14 0.54 -9.57 11.14
CA CYS A 14 -0.07 -10.80 10.64
C CYS A 14 -0.73 -10.56 9.28
N LEU A 15 -1.00 -11.65 8.56
CA LEU A 15 -1.87 -11.64 7.40
C LEU A 15 -3.31 -11.82 7.86
N TYR A 16 -4.20 -10.97 7.37
CA TYR A 16 -5.63 -11.04 7.61
C TYR A 16 -6.35 -11.26 6.29
N GLU A 17 -7.19 -12.28 6.24
CA GLU A 17 -8.09 -12.48 5.11
C GLU A 17 -9.37 -11.67 5.35
N THR A 18 -9.72 -10.80 4.40
CA THR A 18 -10.89 -9.93 4.52
C THR A 18 -11.70 -9.88 3.24
N LYS A 19 -13.00 -9.64 3.38
CA LYS A 19 -13.89 -9.42 2.25
C LYS A 19 -13.52 -8.12 1.50
N PRO A 20 -13.66 -8.08 0.17
CA PRO A 20 -13.55 -6.85 -0.59
C PRO A 20 -14.62 -5.83 -0.19
N ALA A 21 -14.27 -4.54 -0.18
CA ALA A 21 -15.17 -3.47 0.28
C ALA A 21 -16.10 -2.91 -0.81
N TYR A 22 -15.68 -2.93 -2.08
CA TYR A 22 -16.37 -2.21 -3.17
C TYR A 22 -16.88 -3.12 -4.28
N VAL A 23 -15.98 -3.79 -5.00
CA VAL A 23 -16.35 -4.85 -5.95
C VAL A 23 -16.45 -6.14 -5.13
N THR A 24 -17.65 -6.61 -4.81
CA THR A 24 -17.80 -7.74 -3.86
C THR A 24 -17.73 -9.11 -4.50
N ASP A 25 -18.01 -9.20 -5.80
CA ASP A 25 -17.91 -10.43 -6.59
C ASP A 25 -16.46 -10.66 -7.05
N GLN A 26 -15.59 -10.96 -6.07
CA GLN A 26 -14.19 -11.30 -6.28
C GLN A 26 -13.63 -12.12 -5.09
N PRO A 27 -12.46 -12.76 -5.23
CA PRO A 27 -11.80 -13.43 -4.13
C PRO A 27 -11.54 -12.50 -2.92
N LEU A 28 -11.36 -13.11 -1.75
CA LEU A 28 -10.95 -12.40 -0.55
C LEU A 28 -9.53 -11.83 -0.72
N PHE A 29 -9.27 -10.72 -0.03
CA PHE A 29 -7.94 -10.12 0.01
C PHE A 29 -7.17 -10.62 1.23
N LEU A 30 -5.89 -10.91 1.04
CA LEU A 30 -4.93 -10.98 2.13
C LEU A 30 -4.33 -9.59 2.37
N ASN A 31 -4.49 -9.09 3.58
CA ASN A 31 -4.00 -7.77 3.99
C ASN A 31 -2.97 -7.89 5.11
N SER A 32 -1.99 -7.00 5.08
CA SER A 32 -1.03 -6.82 6.18
C SER A 32 -0.49 -5.39 6.17
N ALA A 33 0.02 -4.95 7.31
CA ALA A 33 0.72 -3.69 7.45
C ALA A 33 2.20 -3.94 7.72
N VAL A 34 3.06 -3.11 7.11
CA VAL A 34 4.50 -3.16 7.32
C VAL A 34 5.01 -1.84 7.87
N ARG A 35 5.93 -1.92 8.85
CA ARG A 35 6.67 -0.76 9.33
C ARG A 35 8.07 -0.80 8.73
N CYS A 36 8.46 0.27 8.07
CA CYS A 36 9.77 0.41 7.46
C CYS A 36 10.44 1.73 7.81
N THR A 37 11.74 1.81 7.53
CA THR A 37 12.48 3.06 7.46
C THR A 37 12.98 3.25 6.03
N THR A 38 13.01 4.51 5.58
CA THR A 38 13.52 4.88 4.26
C THR A 38 14.12 6.29 4.31
N LYS A 39 15.03 6.57 3.36
CA LYS A 39 15.56 7.92 3.11
C LYS A 39 14.86 8.61 1.94
N LEU A 40 13.98 7.92 1.23
CA LEU A 40 13.22 8.46 0.09
C LEU A 40 12.25 9.54 0.56
N ALA A 41 11.99 10.55 -0.26
CA ALA A 41 10.87 11.45 0.02
C ALA A 41 9.53 10.70 -0.16
N PRO A 42 8.41 11.19 0.41
CA PRO A 42 7.11 10.51 0.30
C PRO A 42 6.66 10.22 -1.14
N HIS A 43 6.87 11.18 -2.06
CA HIS A 43 6.55 11.02 -3.47
C HIS A 43 7.48 10.02 -4.19
N ASP A 44 8.77 10.00 -3.84
CA ASP A 44 9.73 9.02 -4.37
C ASP A 44 9.39 7.62 -3.86
N LEU A 45 9.02 7.49 -2.58
CA LEU A 45 8.53 6.24 -2.01
C LEU A 45 7.30 5.76 -2.77
N LEU A 46 6.32 6.64 -3.02
CA LEU A 46 5.14 6.28 -3.80
C LEU A 46 5.52 5.76 -5.20
N HIS A 47 6.43 6.44 -5.90
CA HIS A 47 6.91 6.01 -7.20
C HIS A 47 7.52 4.60 -7.16
N VAL A 48 8.40 4.35 -6.19
CA VAL A 48 9.05 3.05 -5.98
C VAL A 48 8.02 1.95 -5.66
N LEU A 49 7.04 2.24 -4.81
CA LEU A 49 5.97 1.27 -4.49
C LEU A 49 5.15 0.92 -5.74
N LYS A 50 4.81 1.91 -6.58
CA LYS A 50 4.08 1.67 -7.83
C LYS A 50 4.91 0.89 -8.86
N GLN A 51 6.24 1.07 -8.88
CA GLN A 51 7.12 0.24 -9.69
C GLN A 51 7.14 -1.21 -9.20
N ILE A 52 7.26 -1.43 -7.89
CA ILE A 52 7.21 -2.75 -7.26
C ILE A 52 5.90 -3.49 -7.59
N GLU A 53 4.76 -2.79 -7.55
CA GLU A 53 3.47 -3.37 -7.95
C GLU A 53 3.47 -3.84 -9.40
N LYS A 54 4.01 -3.03 -10.32
CA LYS A 54 4.12 -3.38 -11.75
C LYS A 54 5.02 -4.59 -11.95
N GLU A 55 6.17 -4.64 -11.28
CA GLU A 55 7.12 -5.78 -11.33
C GLU A 55 6.48 -7.08 -10.81
N LEU A 56 5.57 -6.98 -9.83
CA LEU A 56 4.79 -8.11 -9.31
C LEU A 56 3.54 -8.44 -10.16
N GLY A 57 3.39 -7.81 -11.32
CA GLY A 57 2.35 -8.14 -12.29
C GLY A 57 1.06 -7.36 -12.14
N ARG A 58 1.02 -6.26 -11.37
CA ARG A 58 -0.13 -5.34 -11.39
C ARG A 58 -0.25 -4.72 -12.79
N LYS A 59 -1.42 -4.91 -13.40
CA LYS A 59 -1.81 -4.33 -14.69
C LYS A 59 -2.98 -3.38 -14.51
N GLU A 60 -3.25 -2.57 -15.53
CA GLU A 60 -4.52 -1.83 -15.59
C GLU A 60 -5.70 -2.80 -15.57
N GLY A 61 -6.76 -2.42 -14.88
CA GLY A 61 -7.93 -3.26 -14.67
C GLY A 61 -9.06 -2.48 -14.01
N ILE A 62 -10.11 -3.19 -13.64
CA ILE A 62 -11.28 -2.60 -13.00
C ILE A 62 -10.85 -1.94 -11.68
N ARG A 63 -11.24 -0.67 -11.48
CA ARG A 63 -11.02 0.04 -10.23
C ARG A 63 -11.64 -0.78 -9.08
N TYR A 64 -10.84 -1.07 -8.06
CA TYR A 64 -11.19 -1.93 -6.92
C TYR A 64 -11.38 -3.43 -7.20
N GLY A 65 -11.10 -3.90 -8.42
CA GLY A 65 -11.15 -5.33 -8.76
C GLY A 65 -9.94 -6.14 -8.23
N PRO A 66 -9.81 -7.41 -8.64
CA PRO A 66 -8.72 -8.28 -8.20
C PRO A 66 -7.37 -7.71 -8.61
N ARG A 67 -6.37 -7.81 -7.73
CA ARG A 67 -5.00 -7.39 -8.04
C ARG A 67 -3.99 -8.28 -7.31
N PRO A 68 -2.83 -8.57 -7.93
CA PRO A 68 -1.77 -9.35 -7.29
C PRO A 68 -1.25 -8.71 -6.00
N ILE A 69 -1.12 -7.38 -5.99
CA ILE A 69 -0.66 -6.62 -4.84
C ILE A 69 -1.12 -5.15 -4.92
N ASP A 70 -1.35 -4.54 -3.76
CA ASP A 70 -1.65 -3.12 -3.57
C ASP A 70 -0.76 -2.60 -2.44
N LEU A 71 0.02 -1.55 -2.68
CA LEU A 71 0.93 -0.95 -1.71
C LEU A 71 0.53 0.50 -1.46
N ASP A 72 -0.04 0.74 -0.27
CA ASP A 72 -0.50 2.05 0.18
C ASP A 72 0.42 2.62 1.26
N ILE A 73 0.69 3.93 1.18
CA ILE A 73 1.36 4.66 2.26
C ILE A 73 0.30 5.09 3.27
N LEU A 74 0.24 4.40 4.41
CA LEU A 74 -0.71 4.71 5.48
C LEU A 74 -0.27 5.94 6.29
N PHE A 75 1.02 5.98 6.65
CA PHE A 75 1.66 7.04 7.41
C PHE A 75 3.07 7.29 6.89
N TYR A 76 3.56 8.52 7.06
CA TYR A 76 4.95 8.88 6.78
C TYR A 76 5.50 9.75 7.91
N GLY A 77 6.14 9.11 8.90
CA GLY A 77 6.62 9.79 10.09
C GLY A 77 5.49 10.57 10.78
N LYS A 78 5.68 11.89 10.95
CA LYS A 78 4.67 12.82 11.48
C LYS A 78 4.11 13.77 10.41
N LEU A 79 4.42 13.52 9.14
CA LEU A 79 4.05 14.42 8.05
C LEU A 79 2.55 14.32 7.74
N LYS A 80 1.99 15.47 7.36
CA LYS A 80 0.71 15.55 6.67
C LYS A 80 0.97 16.00 5.24
N ILE A 81 0.44 15.26 4.28
CA ILE A 81 0.65 15.49 2.86
C ILE A 81 -0.72 15.51 2.21
N ALA A 82 -0.99 16.55 1.43
CA ALA A 82 -2.17 16.65 0.58
C ALA A 82 -1.68 17.13 -0.78
N SER A 83 -1.74 16.25 -1.77
CA SER A 83 -1.38 16.51 -3.16
C SER A 83 -2.29 15.69 -4.06
N ASP A 84 -2.33 16.02 -5.35
CA ASP A 84 -3.18 15.34 -6.33
C ASP A 84 -2.92 13.83 -6.43
N VAL A 85 -1.73 13.37 -6.03
CA VAL A 85 -1.28 11.98 -6.19
C VAL A 85 -1.03 11.25 -4.87
N LEU A 86 -0.94 11.97 -3.74
CA LEU A 86 -0.61 11.39 -2.44
C LEU A 86 -1.28 12.16 -1.30
N THR A 87 -2.00 11.42 -0.46
CA THR A 87 -2.59 11.92 0.79
C THR A 87 -2.08 11.07 1.96
N VAL A 88 -1.48 11.73 2.96
CA VAL A 88 -0.95 11.11 4.18
C VAL A 88 -1.37 11.93 5.41
N PRO A 89 -1.91 11.33 6.49
CA PRO A 89 -2.29 9.92 6.62
C PRO A 89 -3.31 9.48 5.56
N HIS A 90 -3.32 8.21 5.21
CA HIS A 90 -4.23 7.71 4.19
C HIS A 90 -5.70 7.99 4.58
N GLU A 91 -6.45 8.68 3.72
CA GLU A 91 -7.84 9.12 3.96
C GLU A 91 -8.77 8.01 4.46
N ARG A 92 -8.69 6.84 3.82
CA ARG A 92 -9.51 5.65 4.12
C ARG A 92 -8.88 4.67 5.10
N ILE A 93 -8.02 5.13 6.02
CA ILE A 93 -7.42 4.20 6.99
C ILE A 93 -8.48 3.53 7.88
N TRP A 94 -9.55 4.26 8.19
CA TRP A 94 -10.69 3.78 9.00
C TRP A 94 -11.48 2.64 8.35
N GLU A 95 -11.38 2.48 7.03
CA GLU A 95 -12.03 1.40 6.27
C GLU A 95 -11.22 0.09 6.31
N ARG A 96 -10.03 0.11 6.92
CA ARG A 96 -9.12 -1.03 7.02
C ARG A 96 -9.13 -1.56 8.45
N PRO A 97 -10.06 -2.47 8.82
CA PRO A 97 -10.18 -2.96 10.19
C PRO A 97 -8.96 -3.77 10.67
N PHE A 98 -8.03 -4.08 9.77
CA PHE A 98 -6.77 -4.80 10.00
C PHE A 98 -5.54 -3.88 10.14
N VAL A 99 -5.73 -2.55 10.06
CA VAL A 99 -4.69 -1.52 10.28
C VAL A 99 -4.92 -0.87 11.64
#